data_AF-A0A100XXI3-F1
#
_entry.id   AF-A0A100XXI3-F1
#
_cell.length_a   1.000
_cell.length_b   1.000
_cell.length_c   1.000
_cell.angle_alpha   90.00
_cell.angle_beta   90.00
_cell.angle_gamma   90.00
#
_symmetry.space_group_name_H-M   'P 1'
#
loop_
_entity.id
_entity.type
_entity.pdbx_description
1 polymer ?
#
loop_
_entity_poly.entity_id
_entity_poly.type
_entity_poly.pdbx_seq_one_letter_code
_entity_poly.pdbx_strand_id
1 'polypeptide(L)'
;MDEESAIIGVVVVFLVLLSPILLYWTVAFLDTSGIDRHLPGTLFIAVSALVPVLIVSLHSFLVMRHYNRPRDWIKEKLTFMAVFLFVALFMLLSIMGAV
;
A
#
# COMPACT_ATOMS: atom_id res chain seq x y z
N MET A 1 -25.23 1.30 9.51
CA MET A 1 -23.99 0.85 8.86
C MET A 1 -24.26 -0.55 8.38
N ASP A 2 -24.29 -0.74 7.07
CA ASP A 2 -24.67 -2.00 6.42
C ASP A 2 -23.55 -3.02 6.67
N GLU A 3 -23.89 -4.30 6.84
CA GLU A 3 -22.94 -5.36 7.21
C GLU A 3 -21.76 -5.47 6.24
N GLU A 4 -22.03 -5.33 4.94
CA GLU A 4 -21.01 -5.25 3.87
C GLU A 4 -20.05 -4.07 4.05
N SER A 5 -20.55 -2.94 4.56
CA SER A 5 -19.72 -1.76 4.83
C SER A 5 -18.79 -1.98 6.03
N ALA A 6 -19.25 -2.72 7.04
CA ALA A 6 -18.43 -3.10 8.18
C ALA A 6 -17.31 -4.05 7.76
N ILE A 7 -17.63 -5.03 6.91
CA ILE A 7 -16.65 -6.00 6.39
C ILE A 7 -15.57 -5.30 5.55
N ILE A 8 -15.95 -4.40 4.63
CA ILE A 8 -14.99 -3.62 3.84
C ILE A 8 -14.11 -2.76 4.75
N GLY A 9 -14.71 -2.09 5.75
CA GLY A 9 -13.97 -1.28 6.72
C GLY A 9 -12.93 -2.10 7.49
N VAL A 10 -13.31 -3.28 8.00
CA VAL A 10 -12.41 -4.17 8.73
C VAL A 10 -11.28 -4.68 7.84
N VAL A 11 -11.59 -5.11 6.61
CA VAL A 11 -10.58 -5.61 5.66
C VAL A 11 -9.56 -4.51 5.32
N VAL A 12 -10.02 -3.29 5.08
CA VAL A 12 -9.13 -2.16 4.74
C VAL A 12 -8.29 -1.74 5.94
N VAL A 13 -8.88 -1.60 7.13
CA VAL A 13 -8.13 -1.26 8.35
C VAL A 13 -7.08 -2.32 8.65
N PHE A 14 -7.42 -3.60 8.51
CA PHE A 14 -6.48 -4.69 8.69
C PHE A 14 -5.31 -4.62 7.69
N LEU A 15 -5.59 -4.35 6.41
CA LEU A 15 -4.57 -4.17 5.37
C LEU A 15 -3.64 -2.99 5.65
N VAL A 16 -4.18 -1.88 6.16
CA VAL A 16 -3.39 -0.70 6.56
C VAL A 16 -2.50 -1.03 7.75
N LEU A 17 -3.01 -1.74 8.76
CA LEU A 17 -2.19 -2.18 9.90
C LEU A 17 -1.11 -3.19 9.49
N LEU A 18 -1.36 -3.98 8.44
CA LEU A 18 -0.38 -4.92 7.89
C LEU A 18 0.69 -4.25 7.02
N SER A 19 0.47 -3.04 6.51
CA SER A 19 1.38 -2.36 5.58
C SER A 19 2.83 -2.25 6.09
N PRO A 20 3.09 -1.87 7.37
CA PRO A 20 4.46 -1.83 7.90
C PRO A 20 5.12 -3.21 7.94
N ILE A 21 4.34 -4.25 8.26
CA ILE A 21 4.80 -5.64 8.27
C ILE A 21 5.14 -6.08 6.84
N LEU A 22 4.26 -5.79 5.88
CA LEU A 22 4.50 -6.07 4.46
C LEU A 22 5.74 -5.34 3.94
N LEU A 23 5.95 -4.08 4.34
CA LEU A 23 7.15 -3.33 3.96
C LEU A 23 8.42 -3.98 4.51
N TYR A 24 8.42 -4.35 5.81
CA TYR A 24 9.55 -5.05 6.44
C TYR A 24 9.86 -6.38 5.74
N TRP A 25 8.83 -7.18 5.47
CA TRP A 25 8.97 -8.44 4.74
C TRP A 25 9.46 -8.25 3.31
N THR A 26 8.99 -7.19 2.62
CA THR A 26 9.44 -6.88 1.26
C THR A 26 10.93 -6.52 1.26
N VAL A 27 11.36 -5.67 2.18
CA VAL A 27 12.78 -5.33 2.35
C VAL A 27 13.60 -6.58 2.62
N ALA A 28 13.20 -7.41 3.59
CA ALA A 28 13.90 -8.65 3.92
C ALA A 28 13.94 -9.66 2.75
N PHE A 29 12.85 -9.76 1.99
CA PHE A 29 12.78 -10.62 0.81
C PHE A 29 13.70 -10.15 -0.32
N LEU A 30 13.70 -8.85 -0.62
CA LEU A 30 14.56 -8.29 -1.68
C LEU A 30 16.04 -8.34 -1.30
N ASP A 31 16.36 -8.14 -0.01
CA ASP A 31 17.71 -8.27 0.55
C ASP A 31 18.22 -9.71 0.48
N THR A 32 17.42 -10.69 0.93
CA THR A 32 17.77 -12.12 0.83
C THR A 32 17.84 -12.62 -0.62
N SER A 33 17.09 -12.01 -1.53
CA SER A 33 17.14 -12.31 -2.97
C SER A 33 18.35 -11.68 -3.68
N GLY A 34 19.15 -10.87 -2.97
CA GLY A 34 20.34 -10.21 -3.53
C GLY A 34 20.01 -9.09 -4.52
N ILE A 35 18.77 -8.60 -4.51
CA ILE A 35 18.31 -7.50 -5.38
C ILE A 35 18.92 -6.17 -4.95
N ASP A 36 19.28 -6.03 -3.67
CA ASP A 36 20.07 -4.93 -3.11
C ASP A 36 21.40 -4.71 -3.86
N ARG A 37 22.01 -5.78 -4.38
CA ARG A 37 23.26 -5.73 -5.17
C ARG A 37 23.07 -5.22 -6.59
N HIS A 38 21.84 -5.20 -7.09
CA HIS A 38 21.50 -4.80 -8.46
C HIS A 38 20.74 -3.48 -8.51
N LEU A 39 20.17 -3.04 -7.38
CA LEU A 39 19.49 -1.77 -7.26
C LEU A 39 20.26 -0.86 -6.29
N PRO A 40 20.75 0.31 -6.73
CA PRO A 40 21.34 1.29 -5.81
C PRO A 40 20.33 1.66 -4.73
N GLY A 41 20.81 1.92 -3.51
CA GLY A 41 19.99 1.98 -2.29
C GLY A 41 18.67 2.76 -2.40
N THR A 42 18.66 3.85 -3.17
CA THR A 42 17.45 4.63 -3.44
C THR A 42 16.38 3.86 -4.22
N LEU A 43 16.77 3.13 -5.27
CA LEU A 43 15.86 2.31 -6.05
C LEU A 43 15.40 1.07 -5.28
N PHE A 44 16.27 0.48 -4.46
CA PHE A 44 15.91 -0.66 -3.62
C PHE A 44 14.77 -0.30 -2.66
N ILE A 45 14.88 0.84 -1.96
CA ILE A 45 13.87 1.30 -1.03
C ILE A 45 12.59 1.71 -1.77
N ALA A 46 12.69 2.38 -2.92
CA ALA A 46 11.52 2.74 -3.74
C ALA A 46 10.75 1.49 -4.20
N VAL A 47 11.44 0.46 -4.70
CA VAL A 47 10.83 -0.82 -5.11
C VAL A 47 10.22 -1.54 -3.90
N SER A 48 10.93 -1.57 -2.78
CA SER A 48 10.45 -2.15 -1.52
C SER A 48 9.16 -1.48 -1.03
N ALA A 49 9.06 -0.16 -1.15
CA ALA A 49 7.88 0.60 -0.77
C ALA A 49 6.71 0.46 -1.77
N LEU A 50 7.01 0.23 -3.05
CA LEU A 50 6.01 0.10 -4.10
C LEU A 50 5.19 -1.19 -3.96
N VAL A 51 5.81 -2.29 -3.53
CA VAL A 51 5.16 -3.61 -3.45
C VAL A 51 3.98 -3.63 -2.46
N PRO A 52 4.10 -3.17 -1.20
CA PRO A 52 2.97 -3.07 -0.28
C PRO A 52 1.85 -2.16 -0.83
N VAL A 53 2.21 -1.04 -1.47
CA VAL A 53 1.26 -0.11 -2.08
C VAL A 53 0.44 -0.81 -3.17
N LEU A 54 1.09 -1.58 -4.05
CA LEU A 54 0.43 -2.34 -5.10
C LEU A 54 -0.49 -3.43 -4.53
N ILE A 55 -0.06 -4.14 -3.49
CA ILE A 55 -0.87 -5.19 -2.86
C ILE A 55 -2.16 -4.60 -2.26
N VAL A 56 -2.05 -3.50 -1.51
CA VAL A 56 -3.18 -2.83 -0.87
C VAL A 56 -4.14 -2.24 -1.90
N SER A 57 -3.60 -1.57 -2.93
CA SER A 57 -4.42 -0.96 -3.99
C SER A 57 -5.13 -2.02 -4.85
N LEU A 58 -4.47 -3.11 -5.21
CA LEU A 58 -5.08 -4.22 -5.96
C LEU A 58 -6.18 -4.91 -5.14
N HIS A 59 -5.93 -5.20 -3.87
CA HIS A 59 -6.95 -5.79 -2.99
C HIS A 59 -8.15 -4.88 -2.84
N SER A 60 -7.91 -3.58 -2.64
CA SER A 60 -8.97 -2.58 -2.54
C SER A 60 -9.82 -2.51 -3.81
N PHE A 61 -9.18 -2.55 -4.97
CA PHE A 61 -9.85 -2.60 -6.27
C PHE A 61 -10.68 -3.88 -6.45
N LEU A 62 -10.13 -5.04 -6.09
CA LEU A 62 -10.84 -6.32 -6.18
C LEU A 62 -12.06 -6.36 -5.26
N VAL A 63 -11.92 -5.87 -4.02
CA VAL A 63 -13.04 -5.70 -3.07
C VAL A 63 -14.11 -4.81 -3.69
N MET A 64 -13.74 -3.62 -4.19
CA MET A 64 -14.70 -2.72 -4.85
C MET A 64 -15.40 -3.35 -6.06
N ARG A 65 -14.65 -4.06 -6.91
CA ARG A 65 -15.18 -4.75 -8.08
C ARG A 65 -16.14 -5.88 -7.69
N HIS A 66 -15.85 -6.58 -6.60
CA HIS A 66 -16.70 -7.65 -6.10
C HIS A 66 -18.05 -7.12 -5.58
N TYR A 67 -18.05 -5.98 -4.90
CA TYR A 67 -19.26 -5.39 -4.32
C TYR A 67 -20.07 -4.47 -5.26
N ASN A 68 -19.55 -4.16 -6.46
CA ASN A 68 -20.18 -3.59 -7.67
C ASN A 68 -21.18 -2.40 -7.57
N ARG A 69 -21.40 -1.81 -6.38
CA ARG A 69 -21.85 -0.44 -6.17
C ARG A 69 -21.07 0.12 -4.98
N PRO A 70 -19.82 0.58 -5.17
CA PRO A 70 -19.13 1.27 -4.10
C PRO A 70 -19.91 2.56 -3.83
N ARG A 71 -20.59 2.60 -2.69
CA ARG A 71 -21.22 3.82 -2.17
C ARG A 71 -20.18 4.94 -2.17
N ASP A 72 -20.59 6.18 -2.42
CA ASP A 72 -19.65 7.28 -2.69
C ASP A 72 -18.63 7.52 -1.55
N TRP A 73 -18.99 7.22 -0.29
CA TRP A 73 -18.05 7.26 0.84
C TRP A 73 -16.89 6.27 0.73
N ILE A 74 -17.06 5.12 0.05
CA ILE A 74 -15.97 4.16 -0.19
C ILE A 74 -14.98 4.74 -1.20
N LYS A 75 -15.47 5.45 -2.23
CA LYS A 75 -14.59 6.16 -3.18
C LYS A 75 -13.77 7.23 -2.45
N GLU A 76 -14.42 8.02 -1.61
CA GLU A 76 -13.76 9.07 -0.83
C GLU A 76 -12.65 8.50 0.08
N LYS A 77 -12.93 7.40 0.79
CA LYS A 77 -11.92 6.73 1.63
C LYS A 77 -10.79 6.10 0.84
N LEU A 78 -11.07 5.53 -0.34
CA LEU A 78 -10.01 5.00 -1.20
C LEU A 78 -9.12 6.10 -1.76
N THR A 79 -9.71 7.23 -2.17
CA THR A 79 -8.97 8.41 -2.62
C THR A 79 -8.10 8.95 -1.48
N PHE A 80 -8.64 9.04 -0.27
CA PHE A 80 -7.87 9.45 0.91
C PHE A 80 -6.69 8.51 1.17
N MET A 81 -6.91 7.21 1.06
CA MET A 81 -5.86 6.20 1.24
C MET A 81 -4.80 6.25 0.14
N ALA A 82 -5.20 6.47 -1.12
CA ALA A 82 -4.28 6.67 -2.23
C ALA A 82 -3.41 7.92 -2.03
N VAL A 83 -4.00 9.02 -1.54
CA VAL A 83 -3.27 10.24 -1.18
C VAL A 83 -2.33 9.98 0.01
N PHE A 84 -2.76 9.27 1.04
CA PHE A 84 -1.91 8.91 2.17
C PHE A 84 -0.70 8.07 1.73
N LEU A 85 -0.92 7.04 0.90
CA LEU A 85 0.16 6.21 0.36
C LEU A 85 1.09 7.02 -0.55
N PHE A 86 0.56 7.96 -1.33
CA PHE A 86 1.35 8.88 -2.14
C PHE A 86 2.22 9.78 -1.26
N VAL A 87 1.68 10.35 -0.19
CA VAL A 87 2.44 11.17 0.77
C VAL A 87 3.47 10.35 1.51
N ALA A 88 3.16 9.12 1.90
CA ALA A 88 4.11 8.22 2.54
C ALA A 88 5.28 7.88 1.60
N LEU A 89 4.98 7.60 0.32
CA LEU A 89 6.00 7.41 -0.71
C LEU A 89 6.83 8.67 -0.92
N PHE A 90 6.19 9.84 -0.98
CA PHE A 90 6.87 11.12 -1.15
C PHE A 90 7.81 11.43 0.03
N MET A 91 7.33 11.28 1.27
CA MET A 91 8.13 11.47 2.48
C MET A 91 9.35 10.54 2.49
N LEU A 92 9.16 9.29 2.09
CA LEU A 92 10.21 8.30 2.01
C LEU A 92 11.25 8.67 0.92
N LEU A 93 10.81 9.12 -0.25
CA LEU A 93 11.68 9.65 -1.30
C LEU A 93 12.47 10.89 -0.85
N SER A 94 11.84 11.81 -0.11
CA SER A 94 12.48 13.01 0.42
C SER A 94 13.52 12.72 1.51
N ILE A 95 13.25 11.78 2.42
CA ILE A 95 14.23 11.34 3.44
C ILE A 95 15.48 10.75 2.78
N MET A 96 15.33 10.18 1.59
CA MET A 96 16.43 9.57 0.83
C MET A 96 17.15 10.53 -0.11
N GLY A 97 16.77 11.82 -0.12
CA GLY A 97 17.38 12.84 -0.99
C GLY A 97 17.10 12.64 -2.48
N ALA A 98 16.08 11.85 -2.83
CA ALA A 98 15.68 11.60 -4.22
C ALA A 98 14.76 12.68 -4.78
N VAL A 99 14.13 13.48 -3.91
CA VAL A 99 13.26 14.62 -4.19
C VAL A 99 13.48 15.70 -3.13
#